data_AF-A0A4V1ZVZ8-F1
#
_entry.id   AF-A0A4V1ZVZ8-F1
#
_cell.length_a   1.000
_cell.length_b   1.000
_cell.length_c   1.000
_cell.angle_alpha   90.00
_cell.angle_beta   90.00
_cell.angle_gamma   90.00
#
_symmetry.space_group_name_H-M   'P 1'
#
loop_
_entity.id
_entity.type
_entity.pdbx_description
1 polymer ?
#
loop_
_entity_poly.entity_id
_entity_poly.type
_entity_poly.pdbx_seq_one_letter_code
_entity_poly.pdbx_strand_id
1 'polypeptide(L)'
;MATDFQLTPAQRRLELARPWVLLLGYVGLAGAGWWWLAAPLVVIVCLAAFVQMHDAMHNALGLSKQANKRVLTLSGLLILKSGHGLQVTHLRHHGRCLTEADPEGAPATWSFSRVLWQGPWHTLMLRREALRIAPNTKRIQLLETGLTLALLVGFEALYYFAGSAIGLVYWGVAFLMSATMPIWASYVPHHVSARNPAARTAAALAQAWTPITASFAFHHLHHHYPRVPTALLYRAAAELPPPPEEEHHH
;
A
#
# COMPACT_ATOMS: atom_id res chain seq x y z
N MET A 1 4.41 26.11 -3.98
CA MET A 1 2.96 25.94 -3.78
C MET A 1 2.58 24.55 -3.24
N ALA A 2 3.23 23.43 -3.61
CA ALA A 2 3.00 22.12 -2.95
C ALA A 2 3.63 21.97 -1.53
N THR A 3 4.21 23.03 -0.98
CA THR A 3 4.98 23.03 0.28
C THR A 3 4.10 23.01 1.54
N ASP A 4 2.80 23.24 1.42
CA ASP A 4 1.90 23.43 2.58
C ASP A 4 1.13 22.16 3.01
N PHE A 5 1.25 21.05 2.27
CA PHE A 5 0.60 19.79 2.62
C PHE A 5 1.50 18.90 3.49
N GLN A 6 1.60 19.24 4.77
CA GLN A 6 2.29 18.40 5.76
C GLN A 6 1.33 17.92 6.85
N LEU A 7 1.55 16.69 7.32
CA LEU A 7 0.83 16.18 8.47
C LEU A 7 1.17 16.99 9.72
N THR A 8 0.14 17.50 10.39
CA THR A 8 0.25 17.99 11.77
C THR A 8 0.82 16.89 12.67
N PRO A 9 1.42 17.24 13.82
CA PRO A 9 1.94 16.22 14.76
C PRO A 9 0.87 15.19 15.18
N ALA A 10 -0.39 15.61 15.33
CA ALA A 10 -1.49 14.71 15.68
C ALA A 10 -1.83 13.74 14.53
N GLN A 11 -2.01 14.25 13.31
CA GLN A 11 -2.26 13.41 12.14
C GLN A 11 -1.11 12.44 11.88
N ARG A 12 0.14 12.89 12.05
CA ARG A 12 1.31 12.03 11.91
C ARG A 12 1.31 10.88 12.90
N ARG A 13 1.01 11.14 14.18
CA ARG A 13 0.87 10.07 15.19
C ARG A 13 -0.25 9.12 14.82
N LEU A 14 -1.39 9.63 14.34
CA LEU A 14 -2.51 8.81 13.91
C LEU A 14 -2.12 7.88 12.75
N GLU A 15 -1.53 8.43 11.67
CA GLU A 15 -1.13 7.63 10.51
C GLU A 15 -0.02 6.62 10.84
N LEU A 16 0.87 6.96 11.77
CA LEU A 16 1.90 6.02 12.24
C LEU A 16 1.32 4.89 13.09
N ALA A 17 0.34 5.19 13.95
CA ALA A 17 -0.26 4.22 14.86
C ALA A 17 -1.33 3.34 14.19
N ARG A 18 -2.04 3.87 13.17
CA ARG A 18 -3.24 3.28 12.55
C ARG A 18 -3.12 1.77 12.25
N PRO A 19 -2.18 1.28 11.42
CA PRO A 19 -2.13 -0.14 11.11
C PRO A 19 -1.86 -1.03 12.34
N TRP A 20 -1.09 -0.53 13.31
CA TRP A 20 -0.74 -1.27 14.53
C TRP A 20 -1.89 -1.33 15.53
N VAL A 21 -2.62 -0.23 15.71
CA VAL A 21 -3.82 -0.20 16.56
C VAL A 21 -4.90 -1.10 15.98
N LEU A 22 -5.08 -1.09 14.65
CA LEU A 22 -6.01 -1.99 13.97
C LEU A 22 -5.58 -3.45 14.10
N LEU A 23 -4.28 -3.75 14.01
CA LEU A 23 -3.74 -5.10 14.23
C LEU A 23 -3.99 -5.57 15.67
N LEU A 24 -3.80 -4.72 16.67
CA LEU A 24 -4.13 -5.04 18.06
C LEU A 24 -5.63 -5.29 18.23
N GLY A 25 -6.47 -4.48 17.59
CA GLY A 25 -7.92 -4.70 17.54
C GLY A 25 -8.28 -6.06 16.93
N TYR A 26 -7.61 -6.44 15.84
CA TYR A 26 -7.76 -7.76 15.21
C TYR A 26 -7.41 -8.88 16.19
N VAL A 27 -6.24 -8.80 16.84
CA VAL A 27 -5.80 -9.82 17.82
C VAL A 27 -6.80 -9.92 18.98
N GLY A 28 -7.29 -8.78 19.50
CA GLY A 28 -8.29 -8.75 20.56
C GLY A 28 -9.62 -9.40 20.15
N LEU A 29 -10.15 -9.05 18.98
CA LEU A 29 -11.40 -9.63 18.46
C LEU A 29 -11.28 -11.12 18.16
N ALA A 30 -10.16 -11.53 17.55
CA ALA A 30 -9.88 -12.93 17.26
C ALA A 30 -9.70 -13.75 18.54
N GLY A 31 -9.00 -13.20 19.54
CA GLY A 31 -8.84 -13.80 20.86
C GLY A 31 -10.15 -13.94 21.63
N ALA A 32 -11.11 -13.03 21.41
CA ALA A 32 -12.48 -13.12 21.92
C ALA A 32 -13.39 -14.04 21.09
N GLY A 33 -12.89 -14.64 20.01
CA GLY A 33 -13.65 -15.52 19.12
C GLY A 33 -14.61 -14.80 18.15
N TRP A 34 -14.56 -13.47 18.05
CA TRP A 34 -15.43 -12.67 17.17
C TRP A 34 -14.93 -12.65 15.72
N TRP A 35 -14.80 -13.82 15.13
CA TRP A 35 -14.18 -14.00 13.81
C TRP A 35 -14.87 -13.26 12.67
N TRP A 36 -16.18 -13.06 12.75
CA TRP A 36 -16.96 -12.31 11.77
C TRP A 36 -16.58 -10.81 11.74
N LEU A 37 -16.06 -10.26 12.84
CA LEU A 37 -15.48 -8.91 12.89
C LEU A 37 -13.96 -8.94 12.64
N ALA A 38 -13.28 -9.93 13.21
CA ALA A 38 -11.82 -10.01 13.12
C ALA A 38 -11.34 -10.19 11.68
N ALA A 39 -11.93 -11.11 10.91
CA ALA A 39 -11.46 -11.38 9.55
C ALA A 39 -11.59 -10.16 8.60
N PRO A 40 -12.74 -9.45 8.52
CA PRO A 40 -12.83 -8.21 7.75
C PRO A 40 -11.88 -7.11 8.24
N LEU A 41 -11.59 -7.03 9.55
CA LEU A 41 -10.65 -6.04 10.08
C LEU A 41 -9.23 -6.24 9.53
N VAL A 42 -8.81 -7.46 9.19
CA VAL A 42 -7.50 -7.70 8.56
C VAL A 42 -7.38 -6.99 7.22
N VAL A 43 -8.47 -6.91 6.43
CA VAL A 43 -8.48 -6.14 5.17
C VAL A 43 -8.18 -4.67 5.46
N ILE A 44 -8.81 -4.10 6.49
CA ILE A 44 -8.60 -2.71 6.90
C ILE A 44 -7.16 -2.49 7.40
N VAL A 45 -6.60 -3.45 8.16
CA VAL A 45 -5.18 -3.43 8.56
C VAL A 45 -4.27 -3.39 7.35
N CYS A 46 -4.49 -4.28 6.36
CA CYS A 46 -3.66 -4.38 5.16
C CYS A 46 -3.70 -3.09 4.34
N LEU A 47 -4.89 -2.51 4.18
CA LEU A 47 -5.05 -1.26 3.45
C LEU A 47 -4.39 -0.09 4.22
N ALA A 48 -4.50 -0.03 5.55
CA ALA A 48 -3.82 0.98 6.37
C ALA A 48 -2.29 0.83 6.30
N ALA A 49 -1.79 -0.41 6.30
CA ALA A 49 -0.38 -0.71 6.10
C ALA A 49 0.10 -0.30 4.71
N PHE A 50 -0.71 -0.54 3.66
CA PHE A 50 -0.41 -0.08 2.30
C PHE A 50 -0.25 1.45 2.23
N VAL A 51 -1.17 2.22 2.82
CA VAL A 51 -1.05 3.68 2.86
C VAL A 51 0.21 4.13 3.60
N GLN A 52 0.46 3.56 4.78
CA GLN A 52 1.64 3.90 5.57
C GLN A 52 2.94 3.58 4.81
N MET A 53 2.97 2.44 4.13
CA MET A 53 4.08 2.02 3.29
C MET A 53 4.28 2.97 2.11
N HIS A 54 3.22 3.29 1.39
CA HIS A 54 3.19 4.19 0.24
C HIS A 54 3.69 5.60 0.60
N ASP A 55 3.16 6.22 1.65
CA ASP A 55 3.60 7.54 2.10
C ASP A 55 5.06 7.51 2.58
N ALA A 56 5.52 6.40 3.16
CA ALA A 56 6.92 6.22 3.54
C ALA A 56 7.85 6.12 2.31
N MET A 57 7.40 5.53 1.20
CA MET A 57 8.17 5.47 -0.05
C MET A 57 8.52 6.87 -0.57
N HIS A 58 7.59 7.81 -0.43
CA HIS A 58 7.73 9.21 -0.86
C HIS A 58 8.34 10.14 0.18
N ASN A 59 8.61 9.64 1.39
CA ASN A 59 8.97 10.44 2.56
C ASN A 59 7.91 11.50 2.93
N ALA A 60 6.63 11.22 2.67
CA ALA A 60 5.52 12.15 2.89
C ALA A 60 5.09 12.23 4.37
N LEU A 61 5.49 11.28 5.22
CA LEU A 61 5.07 11.21 6.63
C LEU A 61 5.64 12.31 7.54
N GLY A 62 6.47 13.23 7.02
CA GLY A 62 7.13 14.26 7.83
C GLY A 62 8.17 13.68 8.81
N LEU A 63 8.76 12.54 8.47
CA LEU A 63 9.79 11.85 9.24
C LEU A 63 11.19 12.06 8.60
N SER A 64 12.25 11.77 9.37
CA SER A 64 13.58 11.67 8.78
C SER A 64 13.64 10.52 7.77
N LYS A 65 14.54 10.60 6.79
CA LYS A 65 14.73 9.55 5.77
C LYS A 65 14.94 8.17 6.40
N GLN A 66 15.71 8.09 7.49
CA GLN A 66 15.98 6.83 8.17
C GLN A 66 14.73 6.28 8.88
N ALA A 67 13.90 7.16 9.46
CA ALA A 67 12.65 6.75 10.08
C ALA A 67 11.64 6.27 9.02
N ASN A 68 11.52 6.94 7.87
CA ASN A 68 10.71 6.46 6.75
C ASN A 68 11.16 5.06 6.27
N LYS A 69 12.46 4.81 6.14
CA LYS A 69 12.97 3.45 5.78
C LYS A 69 12.55 2.37 6.78
N ARG A 70 12.55 2.69 8.08
CA ARG A 70 12.08 1.75 9.12
C ARG A 70 10.58 1.49 9.00
N VAL A 71 9.78 2.56 8.86
CA VAL A 71 8.33 2.47 8.66
C VAL A 71 8.00 1.67 7.40
N LEU A 72 8.75 1.90 6.31
CA LEU A 72 8.61 1.19 5.04
C LEU A 72 8.82 -0.32 5.21
N THR A 73 9.87 -0.76 5.91
CA THR A 73 10.07 -2.18 6.22
C THR A 73 8.93 -2.72 7.08
N LEU A 74 8.58 -2.06 8.18
CA LEU A 74 7.57 -2.55 9.12
C LEU A 74 6.17 -2.67 8.48
N SER A 75 5.76 -1.66 7.72
CA SER A 75 4.49 -1.67 6.98
C SER A 75 4.48 -2.70 5.84
N GLY A 76 5.60 -2.90 5.15
CA GLY A 76 5.75 -3.96 4.15
C GLY A 76 5.56 -5.36 4.72
N LEU A 77 6.05 -5.62 5.95
CA LEU A 77 5.87 -6.91 6.63
C LEU A 77 4.40 -7.22 6.90
N LEU A 78 3.58 -6.23 7.26
CA LEU A 78 2.14 -6.41 7.52
C LEU A 78 1.36 -6.91 6.30
N ILE A 79 1.90 -6.71 5.09
CA ILE A 79 1.28 -7.09 3.83
C ILE A 79 2.22 -7.95 2.97
N LEU A 80 3.16 -8.69 3.56
CA LEU A 80 3.99 -9.67 2.85
C LEU A 80 4.77 -9.10 1.63
N LYS A 81 5.17 -7.82 1.69
CA LYS A 81 5.95 -7.14 0.63
C LYS A 81 7.36 -6.81 1.08
N SER A 82 8.25 -6.59 0.11
CA SER A 82 9.47 -5.82 0.36
C SER A 82 9.03 -4.38 0.32
N GLY A 83 9.16 -3.66 1.43
CA GLY A 83 8.96 -2.21 1.40
C GLY A 83 9.97 -1.57 0.43
N HIS A 84 11.25 -1.91 0.56
CA HIS A 84 12.31 -1.30 -0.26
C HIS A 84 12.29 -1.77 -1.72
N GLY A 85 11.95 -3.03 -1.97
CA GLY A 85 11.77 -3.54 -3.34
C GLY A 85 10.62 -2.85 -4.06
N LEU A 86 9.46 -2.73 -3.41
CA LEU A 86 8.31 -2.03 -3.98
C LEU A 86 8.57 -0.52 -4.12
N GLN A 87 9.32 0.11 -3.20
CA GLN A 87 9.75 1.51 -3.34
C GLN A 87 10.50 1.75 -4.65
N VAL A 88 11.37 0.82 -5.07
CA VAL A 88 12.14 0.96 -6.32
C VAL A 88 11.21 0.99 -7.53
N THR A 89 10.27 0.04 -7.61
CA THR A 89 9.32 -0.02 -8.74
C THR A 89 8.32 1.13 -8.69
N HIS A 90 7.93 1.57 -7.49
CA HIS A 90 6.94 2.63 -7.32
C HIS A 90 7.51 3.99 -7.74
N LEU A 91 8.73 4.31 -7.31
CA LEU A 91 9.40 5.52 -7.77
C LEU A 91 9.71 5.48 -9.28
N ARG A 92 9.93 4.28 -9.84
CA ARG A 92 10.06 4.09 -11.29
C ARG A 92 8.72 4.35 -12.00
N HIS A 93 7.60 3.86 -11.45
CA HIS A 93 6.25 4.10 -11.95
C HIS A 93 5.96 5.59 -12.05
N HIS A 94 6.18 6.36 -10.98
CA HIS A 94 6.04 7.82 -11.00
C HIS A 94 6.88 8.50 -12.10
N GLY A 95 8.11 8.03 -12.34
CA GLY A 95 9.00 8.62 -13.35
C GLY A 95 8.78 8.13 -14.78
N ARG A 96 8.03 7.05 -14.99
CA ARG A 96 7.89 6.34 -16.29
C ARG A 96 6.47 5.79 -16.49
N CYS A 97 5.47 6.44 -15.88
CA CYS A 97 4.11 5.94 -15.71
C CYS A 97 3.53 5.39 -17.01
N LEU A 98 3.04 4.15 -16.97
CA LEU A 98 2.40 3.44 -18.08
C LEU A 98 3.26 3.26 -19.35
N THR A 99 4.56 3.51 -19.29
CA THR A 99 5.49 3.12 -20.37
C THR A 99 5.93 1.66 -20.20
N GLU A 100 6.56 1.07 -21.23
CA GLU A 100 7.15 -0.28 -21.12
C GLU A 100 8.20 -0.41 -20.01
N ALA A 101 8.77 0.71 -19.57
CA ALA A 101 9.77 0.79 -18.51
C ALA A 101 9.18 0.88 -17.08
N ASP A 102 7.86 0.70 -16.96
CA ASP A 102 7.09 0.74 -15.73
C ASP A 102 6.50 -0.64 -15.38
N PRO A 103 7.25 -1.48 -14.64
CA PRO A 103 6.79 -2.80 -14.29
C PRO A 103 5.61 -2.78 -13.29
N GLU A 104 5.43 -1.70 -12.53
CA GLU A 104 4.37 -1.61 -11.51
C GLU A 104 3.03 -1.16 -12.09
N GLY A 105 3.05 -0.22 -13.02
CA GLY A 105 1.88 0.21 -13.79
C GLY A 105 1.48 -0.77 -14.90
N ALA A 106 2.34 -1.72 -15.28
CA ALA A 106 2.05 -2.70 -16.33
C ALA A 106 0.66 -3.37 -16.24
N PRO A 107 0.13 -3.78 -15.06
CA PRO A 107 -1.21 -4.34 -14.95
C PRO A 107 -2.32 -3.43 -15.49
N ALA A 108 -2.17 -2.11 -15.45
CA ALA A 108 -3.14 -1.17 -16.02
C ALA A 108 -3.28 -1.27 -17.55
N THR A 109 -2.32 -1.88 -18.24
CA THR A 109 -2.37 -2.11 -19.70
C THR A 109 -2.87 -3.51 -20.07
N TRP A 110 -3.10 -4.37 -19.08
CA TRP A 110 -3.51 -5.76 -19.31
C TRP A 110 -5.03 -5.88 -19.44
N SER A 111 -5.53 -6.95 -20.06
CA SER A 111 -6.94 -7.30 -19.91
C SER A 111 -7.26 -7.68 -18.47
N PHE A 112 -8.50 -7.46 -18.01
CA PHE A 112 -8.91 -7.85 -16.67
C PHE A 112 -8.65 -9.35 -16.36
N SER A 113 -8.91 -10.22 -17.33
CA SER A 113 -8.63 -11.67 -17.20
C SER A 113 -7.14 -11.94 -16.96
N ARG A 114 -6.26 -11.20 -17.63
CA ARG A 114 -4.81 -11.31 -17.45
C ARG A 114 -4.40 -10.81 -16.07
N VAL A 115 -4.95 -9.71 -15.57
CA VAL A 115 -4.67 -9.21 -14.21
C VAL A 115 -5.10 -10.21 -13.15
N LEU A 116 -6.26 -10.87 -13.32
CA LEU A 116 -6.74 -11.88 -12.38
C LEU A 116 -5.78 -13.07 -12.25
N TRP A 117 -5.28 -13.59 -13.37
CA TRP A 117 -4.42 -14.78 -13.39
C TRP A 117 -2.93 -14.49 -13.18
N GLN A 118 -2.42 -13.37 -13.70
CA GLN A 118 -1.00 -13.00 -13.58
C GLN A 118 -0.70 -12.10 -12.38
N GLY A 119 -1.73 -11.49 -11.77
CA GLY A 119 -1.60 -10.61 -10.61
C GLY A 119 -0.84 -11.23 -9.43
N PRO A 120 -1.15 -12.47 -9.01
CA PRO A 120 -0.41 -13.12 -7.94
C PRO A 120 1.11 -13.20 -8.22
N TRP A 121 1.49 -13.42 -9.48
CA TRP A 121 2.89 -13.48 -9.91
C TRP A 121 3.55 -12.13 -10.11
N HIS A 122 2.77 -11.08 -10.35
CA HIS A 122 3.27 -9.70 -10.47
C HIS A 122 4.08 -9.28 -9.24
N THR A 123 3.68 -9.72 -8.05
CA THR A 123 4.45 -9.45 -6.82
C THR A 123 5.88 -9.99 -6.88
N LEU A 124 6.06 -11.21 -7.39
CA LEU A 124 7.40 -11.81 -7.55
C LEU A 124 8.17 -11.14 -8.69
N MET A 125 7.46 -10.77 -9.77
CA MET A 125 8.04 -9.99 -10.86
C MET A 125 8.60 -8.66 -10.35
N LEU A 126 7.85 -7.90 -9.55
CA LEU A 126 8.32 -6.62 -8.99
C LEU A 126 9.57 -6.77 -8.12
N ARG A 127 9.72 -7.89 -7.38
CA ARG A 127 10.97 -8.18 -6.64
C ARG A 127 12.16 -8.32 -7.59
N ARG A 128 11.99 -9.08 -8.68
CA ARG A 128 13.02 -9.26 -9.70
C ARG A 128 13.38 -7.92 -10.34
N GLU A 129 12.38 -7.15 -10.76
CA GLU A 129 12.58 -5.86 -11.41
C GLU A 129 13.23 -4.85 -10.46
N ALA A 130 12.86 -4.83 -9.18
CA ALA A 130 13.50 -3.99 -8.19
C ALA A 130 15.01 -4.28 -8.06
N LEU A 131 15.41 -5.56 -8.07
CA LEU A 131 16.83 -5.95 -8.03
C LEU A 131 17.57 -5.64 -9.34
N ARG A 132 16.88 -5.68 -10.48
CA ARG A 132 17.42 -5.28 -11.78
C ARG A 132 17.65 -3.76 -11.84
N ILE A 133 16.68 -2.97 -11.38
CA ILE A 133 16.72 -1.50 -11.40
C ILE A 133 17.69 -0.96 -10.34
N ALA A 134 17.68 -1.54 -9.14
CA ALA A 134 18.46 -1.07 -7.99
C ALA A 134 19.11 -2.25 -7.24
N PRO A 135 20.17 -2.86 -7.80
CA PRO A 135 20.82 -4.05 -7.22
C PRO A 135 21.44 -3.80 -5.83
N ASN A 136 21.76 -2.54 -5.51
CA ASN A 136 22.22 -2.12 -4.18
C ASN A 136 21.18 -2.35 -3.07
N THR A 137 19.89 -2.53 -3.41
CA THR A 137 18.83 -2.86 -2.44
C THR A 137 18.78 -4.35 -2.07
N LYS A 138 19.61 -5.21 -2.68
CA LYS A 138 19.58 -6.67 -2.46
C LYS A 138 19.63 -7.06 -0.99
N ARG A 139 20.55 -6.47 -0.21
CA ARG A 139 20.71 -6.84 1.21
C ARG A 139 19.45 -6.55 2.04
N ILE A 140 18.84 -5.37 1.85
CA ILE A 140 17.63 -5.00 2.59
C ILE A 140 16.42 -5.83 2.12
N GLN A 141 16.29 -6.12 0.83
CA GLN A 141 15.22 -6.99 0.34
C GLN A 141 15.34 -8.44 0.85
N LEU A 142 16.57 -8.97 0.97
CA LEU A 142 16.82 -10.28 1.57
C LEU A 142 16.48 -10.28 3.06
N LEU A 143 16.83 -9.23 3.80
CA LEU A 143 16.44 -9.07 5.19
C LEU A 143 14.91 -9.05 5.35
N GLU A 144 14.22 -8.21 4.58
CA GLU A 144 12.75 -8.13 4.59
C GLU A 144 12.09 -9.48 4.27
N THR A 145 12.65 -10.21 3.29
CA THR A 145 12.18 -11.55 2.93
C THR A 145 12.40 -12.55 4.07
N GLY A 146 13.59 -12.55 4.68
CA GLY A 146 13.90 -13.39 5.83
C GLY A 146 12.97 -13.11 7.02
N LEU A 147 12.68 -11.84 7.29
CA LEU A 147 11.73 -11.44 8.33
C LEU A 147 10.30 -11.91 8.01
N THR A 148 9.85 -11.77 6.76
CA THR A 148 8.54 -12.30 6.33
C THR A 148 8.47 -13.82 6.54
N LEU A 149 9.47 -14.58 6.10
CA LEU A 149 9.50 -16.03 6.26
C LEU A 149 9.54 -16.43 7.74
N ALA A 150 10.34 -15.74 8.56
CA ALA A 150 10.42 -15.99 10.00
C ALA A 150 9.07 -15.73 10.69
N LEU A 151 8.34 -14.68 10.30
CA LEU A 151 6.99 -14.42 10.80
C LEU A 151 6.04 -15.55 10.44
N LEU A 152 5.99 -15.94 9.15
CA LEU A 152 5.12 -17.02 8.69
C LEU A 152 5.37 -18.33 9.44
N VAL A 153 6.64 -18.77 9.52
CA VAL A 153 7.04 -19.97 10.26
C VAL A 153 6.70 -19.84 11.75
N GLY A 154 6.90 -18.67 12.35
CA GLY A 154 6.55 -18.42 13.75
C GLY A 154 5.05 -18.59 14.02
N PHE A 155 4.19 -18.10 13.14
CA PHE A 155 2.74 -18.26 13.28
C PHE A 155 2.24 -19.68 12.96
N GLU A 156 2.87 -20.37 12.01
CA GLU A 156 2.63 -21.80 11.79
C GLU A 156 3.00 -22.63 13.03
N ALA A 157 4.13 -22.32 13.67
CA ALA A 157 4.53 -22.95 14.93
C ALA A 157 3.53 -22.65 16.06
N LEU A 158 3.04 -21.41 16.18
CA LEU A 158 2.00 -21.07 17.16
C LEU A 158 0.70 -21.83 16.93
N TYR A 159 0.31 -22.05 15.67
CA TYR A 159 -0.83 -22.90 15.35
C TYR A 159 -0.56 -24.35 15.76
N TYR A 160 0.59 -24.91 15.37
CA TYR A 160 0.92 -26.31 15.65
C TYR A 160 1.03 -26.62 17.16
N PHE A 161 1.67 -25.75 17.93
CA PHE A 161 1.95 -25.99 19.35
C PHE A 161 0.87 -25.45 20.30
N ALA A 162 0.13 -24.40 19.92
CA ALA A 162 -0.87 -23.77 20.79
C ALA A 162 -2.29 -23.76 20.20
N GLY A 163 -2.51 -24.32 19.02
CA GLY A 163 -3.82 -24.36 18.36
C GLY A 163 -4.35 -23.00 17.90
N SER A 164 -3.53 -21.94 17.94
CA SER A 164 -3.99 -20.58 17.64
C SER A 164 -4.04 -20.31 16.15
N ALA A 165 -5.25 -20.10 15.61
CA ALA A 165 -5.46 -19.76 14.20
C ALA A 165 -5.28 -18.26 13.88
N ILE A 166 -5.04 -17.40 14.90
CA ILE A 166 -4.98 -15.93 14.75
C ILE A 166 -3.91 -15.54 13.71
N GLY A 167 -2.71 -16.09 13.79
CA GLY A 167 -1.68 -15.81 12.80
C GLY A 167 -2.06 -16.25 11.38
N LEU A 168 -2.58 -17.47 11.26
CA LEU A 168 -2.91 -18.07 9.97
C LEU A 168 -4.02 -17.31 9.24
N VAL A 169 -5.07 -16.89 9.96
CA VAL A 169 -6.15 -16.09 9.39
C VAL A 169 -5.63 -14.73 8.92
N TYR A 170 -4.80 -14.07 9.74
CA TYR A 170 -4.19 -12.80 9.35
C TYR A 170 -3.40 -12.94 8.04
N TRP A 171 -2.49 -13.92 7.98
CA TRP A 171 -1.63 -14.09 6.81
C TRP A 171 -2.36 -14.61 5.59
N GLY A 172 -3.42 -15.42 5.75
CA GLY A 172 -4.29 -15.83 4.65
C GLY A 172 -4.97 -14.63 3.97
N VAL A 173 -5.52 -13.71 4.77
CA VAL A 173 -6.12 -12.47 4.24
C VAL A 173 -5.05 -11.53 3.66
N ALA A 174 -3.92 -11.35 4.36
CA ALA A 174 -2.83 -10.50 3.87
C ALA A 174 -2.24 -11.02 2.55
N PHE A 175 -2.14 -12.34 2.39
CA PHE A 175 -1.76 -12.99 1.14
C PHE A 175 -2.75 -12.67 0.02
N LEU A 176 -4.06 -12.82 0.26
CA LEU A 176 -5.08 -12.50 -0.73
C LEU A 176 -5.04 -11.03 -1.13
N MET A 177 -4.92 -10.12 -0.17
CA MET A 177 -4.76 -8.69 -0.42
C MET A 177 -3.50 -8.40 -1.25
N SER A 178 -2.40 -9.08 -0.96
CA SER A 178 -1.13 -8.89 -1.66
C SER A 178 -1.13 -9.44 -3.09
N ALA A 179 -1.76 -10.60 -3.29
CA ALA A 179 -1.89 -11.27 -4.57
C ALA A 179 -2.84 -10.50 -5.51
N THR A 180 -3.85 -9.83 -4.95
CA THR A 180 -4.81 -9.00 -5.69
C THR A 180 -4.40 -7.53 -5.81
N MET A 181 -3.28 -7.13 -5.22
CA MET A 181 -2.75 -5.75 -5.30
C MET A 181 -2.67 -5.19 -6.72
N PRO A 182 -2.29 -5.96 -7.77
CA PRO A 182 -2.30 -5.46 -9.14
C PRO A 182 -3.69 -5.02 -9.63
N ILE A 183 -4.77 -5.61 -9.07
CA ILE A 183 -6.15 -5.20 -9.37
C ILE A 183 -6.43 -3.87 -8.69
N TRP A 184 -6.29 -3.79 -7.37
CA TRP A 184 -6.80 -2.65 -6.60
C TRP A 184 -5.82 -1.47 -6.51
N ALA A 185 -4.51 -1.68 -6.66
CA ALA A 185 -3.48 -0.63 -6.58
C ALA A 185 -2.96 -0.16 -7.94
N SER A 186 -3.25 -0.87 -9.04
CA SER A 186 -2.78 -0.52 -10.39
C SER A 186 -3.94 -0.51 -11.38
N TYR A 187 -4.58 -1.65 -11.65
CA TYR A 187 -5.63 -1.74 -12.67
C TYR A 187 -6.81 -0.78 -12.40
N VAL A 188 -7.46 -0.88 -11.24
CA VAL A 188 -8.64 -0.07 -10.91
C VAL A 188 -8.33 1.43 -10.87
N PRO A 189 -7.28 1.92 -10.17
CA PRO A 189 -6.99 3.35 -10.12
C PRO A 189 -6.68 3.99 -11.47
N HIS A 190 -6.15 3.23 -12.43
CA HIS A 190 -5.89 3.73 -13.79
C HIS A 190 -7.11 3.66 -14.73
N HIS A 191 -8.15 2.90 -14.38
CA HIS A 191 -9.40 2.81 -15.17
C HIS A 191 -10.56 3.61 -14.56
N VAL A 192 -10.43 4.10 -13.33
CA VAL A 192 -11.44 4.93 -12.67
C VAL A 192 -11.07 6.40 -12.86
N SER A 193 -11.88 7.13 -13.62
CA SER A 193 -11.70 8.56 -13.80
C SER A 193 -11.79 9.31 -12.48
N ALA A 194 -10.84 10.22 -12.23
CA ALA A 194 -10.87 11.17 -11.11
C ALA A 194 -12.12 12.09 -11.12
N ARG A 195 -12.82 12.21 -12.26
CA ARG A 195 -14.08 12.96 -12.38
C ARG A 195 -15.32 12.14 -11.97
N ASN A 196 -15.18 10.86 -11.67
CA ASN A 196 -16.30 10.03 -11.27
C ASN A 196 -16.92 10.56 -9.94
N PRO A 197 -18.20 11.00 -9.94
CA PRO A 197 -18.84 11.58 -8.75
C PRO A 197 -18.88 10.63 -7.54
N ALA A 198 -19.02 9.33 -7.80
CA ALA A 198 -19.03 8.31 -6.76
C ALA A 198 -17.63 8.13 -6.14
N ALA A 199 -16.57 8.18 -6.95
CA ALA A 199 -15.19 8.09 -6.46
C ALA A 199 -14.82 9.30 -5.59
N ARG A 200 -15.22 10.51 -5.98
CA ARG A 200 -14.97 11.74 -5.20
C ARG A 200 -15.73 11.74 -3.88
N THR A 201 -17.02 11.37 -3.91
CA THR A 201 -17.85 11.28 -2.70
C THR A 201 -17.32 10.19 -1.76
N ALA A 202 -16.98 9.01 -2.29
CA ALA A 202 -16.39 7.93 -1.51
C ALA A 202 -15.07 8.35 -0.87
N ALA A 203 -14.21 9.07 -1.60
CA ALA A 203 -12.93 9.55 -1.07
C ALA A 203 -13.09 10.62 0.02
N ALA A 204 -14.03 11.55 -0.13
CA ALA A 204 -14.33 12.56 0.88
C ALA A 204 -14.92 11.94 2.16
N LEU A 205 -15.86 10.99 2.03
CA LEU A 205 -16.46 10.30 3.18
C LEU A 205 -15.46 9.40 3.90
N ALA A 206 -14.64 8.70 3.13
CA ALA A 206 -13.67 7.77 3.67
C ALA A 206 -12.44 8.46 4.28
N GLN A 207 -12.26 9.78 4.19
CA GLN A 207 -11.14 10.43 4.88
C GLN A 207 -11.24 10.45 6.39
N ALA A 208 -12.47 10.39 6.91
CA ALA A 208 -12.68 10.18 8.34
C ALA A 208 -12.17 8.80 8.80
N TRP A 209 -12.01 7.82 7.89
CA TRP A 209 -11.89 6.41 8.26
C TRP A 209 -10.76 5.62 7.58
N THR A 210 -10.49 5.86 6.30
CA THR A 210 -9.51 5.16 5.46
C THR A 210 -8.91 6.10 4.40
N PRO A 211 -7.70 6.66 4.63
CA PRO A 211 -6.93 7.40 3.60
C PRO A 211 -6.73 6.59 2.29
N ILE A 212 -6.91 5.27 2.38
CA ILE A 212 -6.87 4.29 1.30
C ILE A 212 -7.70 4.70 0.07
N THR A 213 -8.94 5.15 0.28
CA THR A 213 -9.81 5.60 -0.84
C THR A 213 -9.29 6.87 -1.48
N ALA A 214 -8.56 7.71 -0.74
CA ALA A 214 -7.93 8.90 -1.29
C ALA A 214 -6.75 8.53 -2.20
N SER A 215 -5.98 7.49 -1.86
CA SER A 215 -4.93 6.96 -2.75
C SER A 215 -5.52 6.44 -4.07
N PHE A 216 -6.69 5.79 -4.04
CA PHE A 216 -7.34 5.31 -5.27
C PHE A 216 -8.04 6.42 -6.06
N ALA A 217 -8.84 7.27 -5.41
CA ALA A 217 -9.66 8.28 -6.07
C ALA A 217 -8.85 9.47 -6.57
N PHE A 218 -7.71 9.76 -5.94
CA PHE A 218 -6.82 10.86 -6.30
C PHE A 218 -5.47 10.33 -6.81
N HIS A 219 -5.44 9.13 -7.40
CA HIS A 219 -4.21 8.50 -7.92
C HIS A 219 -3.48 9.41 -8.92
N HIS A 220 -4.19 10.03 -9.86
CA HIS A 220 -3.59 10.99 -10.81
C HIS A 220 -3.02 12.24 -10.12
N LEU A 221 -3.71 12.77 -9.12
CA LEU A 221 -3.20 13.89 -8.33
C LEU A 221 -1.94 13.48 -7.57
N HIS A 222 -1.91 12.24 -7.06
CA HIS A 222 -0.75 11.70 -6.38
C HIS A 222 0.46 11.56 -7.32
N HIS A 223 0.28 11.12 -8.56
CA HIS A 223 1.34 11.14 -9.59
C HIS A 223 1.95 12.52 -9.79
N HIS A 224 1.12 13.55 -9.80
CA HIS A 224 1.57 14.92 -9.99
C HIS A 224 2.15 15.55 -8.70
N TYR A 225 1.62 15.18 -7.53
CA TYR A 225 2.05 15.67 -6.22
C TYR A 225 2.41 14.53 -5.24
N PRO A 226 3.46 13.73 -5.52
CA PRO A 226 3.74 12.47 -4.80
C PRO A 226 4.16 12.66 -3.34
N ARG A 227 4.58 13.86 -2.97
CA ARG A 227 4.97 14.20 -1.59
C ARG A 227 3.80 14.63 -0.71
N VAL A 228 2.60 14.81 -1.28
CA VAL A 228 1.40 15.05 -0.49
C VAL A 228 1.03 13.74 0.21
N PRO A 229 0.95 13.70 1.55
CA PRO A 229 0.52 12.52 2.27
C PRO A 229 -0.86 12.08 1.80
N THR A 230 -1.09 10.78 1.71
CA THR A 230 -2.37 10.23 1.24
C THR A 230 -3.56 10.79 2.03
N ALA A 231 -3.39 10.98 3.35
CA ALA A 231 -4.41 11.57 4.23
C ALA A 231 -4.80 13.01 3.87
N LEU A 232 -3.99 13.74 3.09
CA LEU A 232 -4.22 15.12 2.68
C LEU A 232 -4.57 15.26 1.19
N LEU A 233 -4.67 14.16 0.43
CA LEU A 233 -4.90 14.22 -1.03
C LEU A 233 -6.22 14.87 -1.43
N TYR A 234 -7.31 14.74 -0.67
CA TYR A 234 -8.54 15.53 -0.98
C TYR A 234 -8.32 17.02 -0.90
N ARG A 235 -7.54 17.46 0.11
CA ARG A 235 -7.38 18.86 0.42
C ARG A 235 -6.51 19.47 -0.67
N ALA A 236 -5.46 18.74 -1.05
CA ALA A 236 -4.71 19.01 -2.26
C ALA A 236 -5.60 19.03 -3.51
N ALA A 237 -6.55 18.11 -3.68
CA ALA A 237 -7.47 18.11 -4.82
C ALA A 237 -8.41 19.34 -4.86
N ALA A 238 -8.70 19.93 -3.70
CA ALA A 238 -9.55 21.12 -3.59
C ALA A 238 -8.76 22.43 -3.74
N GLU A 239 -7.48 22.44 -3.37
CA GLU A 239 -6.65 23.64 -3.27
C GLU A 239 -5.57 23.76 -4.36
N LEU A 240 -5.19 22.65 -5.01
CA LEU A 240 -4.17 22.62 -6.06
C LEU A 240 -4.81 22.54 -7.46
N PRO A 241 -4.13 23.08 -8.49
CA PRO A 241 -4.53 22.88 -9.88
C PRO A 241 -4.67 21.39 -10.21
N PRO A 242 -5.70 21.00 -11.00
CA PRO A 242 -5.80 19.63 -11.47
C PRO A 242 -4.61 19.29 -12.38
N PRO A 243 -4.13 18.03 -12.37
CA PRO A 243 -3.10 17.58 -13.32
C PRO A 243 -3.59 17.74 -14.77
N PRO A 244 -2.70 17.93 -15.75
CA PRO A 244 -3.04 17.88 -17.17
C PRO A 244 -3.69 16.53 -17.53
N GLU A 245 -4.73 16.53 -18.38
CA GLU A 245 -5.44 15.30 -18.76
C GLU A 245 -4.61 14.34 -19.63
N GLU A 246 -3.54 14.83 -20.27
CA GLU A 246 -2.85 14.13 -21.36
C GLU A 246 -1.75 13.13 -20.91
N GLU A 247 -1.30 13.14 -19.66
CA GLU A 247 -0.13 12.32 -19.25
C GLU A 247 -0.46 10.85 -18.92
N HIS A 248 -1.72 10.43 -18.96
CA HIS A 248 -2.14 9.10 -18.47
C HIS A 248 -3.05 8.30 -19.41
N HIS A 249 -3.28 8.78 -20.64
CA HIS A 249 -4.08 8.10 -21.65
C HIS A 249 -3.26 7.90 -22.94
N HIS A 250 -2.37 6.91 -22.92
CA HIS A 250 -1.80 6.31 -24.13
C HIS A 250 -2.04 4.80 -24.09
#